data_AF-A0A0Q8E3Q3-F1
#
_entry.id   AF-A0A0Q8E3Q3-F1
#
_cell.length_a   1.000
_cell.length_b   1.000
_cell.length_c   1.000
_cell.angle_alpha   90.00
_cell.angle_beta   90.00
_cell.angle_gamma   90.00
#
_symmetry.space_group_name_H-M   'P 1'
#
loop_
_entity.id
_entity.type
_entity.pdbx_description
1 polymer ?
#
loop_
_entity_poly.entity_id
_entity_poly.type
_entity_poly.pdbx_seq_one_letter_code
_entity_poly.pdbx_strand_id
1 'polypeptide(L)'
;MNARTRLEADKRKGQKQADEFNALHPVGTPVLAYPGVRPEDGVDDVLFTHTRTEVQVSACGDLVLWVDGHGAYINFTHVDPVTEGQWHQAQTDHDEATKARRAALLGEIRAYPSRWTPERAAFAMRRLGFKGFSERTARRDLEALVADGHLAPVTEVVVRHYDLTGGAS
;
A
#
# COMPACT_ATOMS: atom_id res chain seq x y z
N MET A 1 15.17 23.71 -29.73
CA MET A 1 15.63 22.74 -28.71
C MET A 1 15.00 21.39 -29.02
N ASN A 2 15.79 20.34 -29.22
CA ASN A 2 15.25 19.01 -29.57
C ASN A 2 14.89 18.20 -28.29
N ALA A 3 14.17 17.08 -28.46
CA ALA A 3 13.69 16.26 -27.35
C ALA A 3 14.82 15.71 -26.46
N ARG A 4 15.97 15.36 -27.06
CA ARG A 4 17.14 14.86 -26.34
C ARG A 4 17.74 15.93 -25.42
N THR A 5 17.89 17.16 -25.90
CA THR A 5 18.40 18.27 -25.08
C THR A 5 17.48 18.60 -23.91
N ARG A 6 16.15 18.46 -24.08
CA ARG A 6 15.19 18.62 -22.97
C ARG A 6 15.38 17.53 -21.92
N LEU A 7 15.42 16.26 -22.34
CA LEU A 7 15.63 15.13 -21.45
C LEU A 7 16.95 15.23 -20.67
N GLU A 8 18.04 15.64 -21.32
CA GLU A 8 19.33 15.83 -20.65
C GLU A 8 19.30 16.97 -19.63
N ALA A 9 18.57 18.07 -19.92
CA ALA A 9 18.37 19.15 -18.97
C ALA A 9 17.51 18.73 -17.77
N ASP A 10 16.42 17.99 -18.02
CA ASP A 10 15.54 17.46 -16.98
C ASP A 10 16.29 16.48 -16.06
N LYS A 11 17.11 15.58 -16.64
CA LYS A 11 17.97 14.68 -15.88
C LYS A 11 18.97 15.42 -15.00
N ARG A 12 19.59 16.49 -15.50
CA ARG A 12 20.53 17.29 -14.71
C ARG A 12 19.84 18.00 -13.55
N LYS A 13 18.63 18.53 -13.78
CA LYS A 13 17.81 19.13 -12.72
C LYS A 13 17.41 18.08 -11.67
N GLY A 14 17.00 16.90 -12.11
CA GLY A 14 16.70 15.76 -11.24
C GLY A 14 17.92 15.37 -10.40
N GLN A 15 19.10 15.24 -11.02
CA GLN A 15 20.31 14.85 -10.30
C GLN A 15 20.64 15.83 -9.17
N LYS A 16 20.53 17.14 -9.44
CA LYS A 16 20.75 18.16 -8.40
C LYS A 16 19.78 18.00 -7.22
N GLN A 17 18.51 17.72 -7.49
CA GLN A 17 17.51 17.47 -6.44
C GLN A 17 17.80 16.18 -5.66
N ALA A 18 18.25 15.13 -6.34
CA ALA A 18 18.66 13.89 -5.70
C ALA A 18 19.85 14.12 -4.76
N ASP A 19 20.87 14.85 -5.22
CA ASP A 19 22.06 15.17 -4.45
C ASP A 19 21.72 16.01 -3.20
N GLU A 20 20.87 17.04 -3.35
CA GLU A 20 20.39 17.87 -2.25
C GLU A 20 19.63 17.04 -1.21
N PHE A 21 18.77 16.11 -1.65
CA PHE A 21 18.04 15.22 -0.74
C PHE A 21 18.98 14.25 -0.02
N ASN A 22 19.85 13.56 -0.75
CA ASN A 22 20.77 12.55 -0.19
C ASN A 22 21.75 13.17 0.83
N ALA A 23 22.12 14.44 0.64
CA ALA A 23 22.94 15.17 1.61
C ALA A 23 22.23 15.43 2.94
N LEU A 24 20.90 15.62 2.92
CA LEU A 24 20.07 15.84 4.11
C LEU A 24 19.60 14.53 4.74
N HIS A 25 19.40 13.49 3.92
CA HIS A 25 18.75 12.24 4.28
C HIS A 25 19.58 11.05 3.77
N PRO A 26 20.60 10.62 4.52
CA PRO A 26 21.42 9.48 4.14
C PRO A 26 20.60 8.19 4.08
N VAL A 27 21.15 7.15 3.43
CA VAL A 27 20.57 5.80 3.45
C VAL A 27 20.34 5.35 4.89
N GLY A 28 19.18 4.72 5.15
CA GLY A 28 18.72 4.39 6.49
C GLY A 28 17.87 5.49 7.14
N THR A 29 17.49 6.55 6.42
CA THR A 29 16.58 7.58 6.92
C THR A 29 15.17 6.99 7.10
N PRO A 30 14.50 7.18 8.24
CA PRO A 30 13.10 6.81 8.43
C PRO A 30 12.19 7.58 7.47
N VAL A 31 11.26 6.87 6.85
CA VAL A 31 10.34 7.42 5.86
C VAL A 31 8.92 6.87 6.03
N LEU A 32 7.95 7.69 5.66
CA LEU A 32 6.62 7.24 5.26
C LEU A 32 6.63 7.12 3.74
N ALA A 33 6.45 5.91 3.22
CA ALA A 33 6.45 5.65 1.79
C ALA A 33 5.08 5.19 1.29
N TYR A 34 4.67 5.68 0.13
CA TYR A 34 3.34 5.40 -0.44
C TYR A 34 3.47 4.71 -1.82
N PRO A 35 3.59 3.37 -1.85
CA PRO A 35 3.67 2.63 -3.10
C PRO A 35 2.45 2.89 -3.99
N GLY A 36 2.71 3.32 -5.22
CA GLY A 36 1.67 3.53 -6.24
C GLY A 36 1.02 4.91 -6.19
N VAL A 37 0.49 5.34 -5.04
CA VAL A 37 -0.25 6.62 -4.92
C VAL A 37 -0.22 7.16 -3.50
N ARG A 38 -0.24 8.49 -3.36
CA ARG A 38 -0.29 9.13 -2.05
C ARG A 38 -1.68 8.99 -1.39
N PRO A 39 -1.79 9.08 -0.05
CA PRO A 39 -3.06 8.92 0.64
C PRO A 39 -4.14 9.93 0.19
N GLU A 40 -3.74 11.16 -0.12
CA GLU A 40 -4.63 12.20 -0.65
C GLU A 40 -5.24 11.84 -2.02
N ASP A 41 -4.60 10.95 -2.76
CA ASP A 41 -4.96 10.56 -4.13
C ASP A 41 -5.63 9.17 -4.20
N GLY A 42 -5.81 8.47 -3.07
CA GLY A 42 -6.86 7.46 -2.95
C GLY A 42 -6.48 6.02 -2.59
N VAL A 43 -5.37 5.75 -1.87
CA VAL A 43 -5.11 4.42 -1.26
C VAL A 43 -4.38 4.54 0.08
N ASP A 44 -4.77 3.71 1.07
CA ASP A 44 -4.20 3.63 2.43
C ASP A 44 -2.91 2.78 2.56
N ASP A 45 -2.23 2.45 1.47
CA ASP A 45 -1.03 1.61 1.53
C ASP A 45 0.19 2.47 1.91
N VAL A 46 0.29 2.84 3.20
CA VAL A 46 1.48 3.49 3.78
C VAL A 46 2.46 2.44 4.31
N LEU A 47 3.74 2.63 4.02
CA LEU A 47 4.84 1.86 4.58
C LEU A 47 5.63 2.72 5.57
N PHE A 48 5.71 2.25 6.80
CA PHE A 48 6.61 2.77 7.83
C PHE A 48 7.94 2.02 7.71
N THR A 49 8.96 2.64 7.11
CA THR A 49 10.20 1.94 6.72
C THR A 49 11.40 2.90 6.67
N HIS A 50 12.54 2.42 6.18
CA HIS A 50 13.77 3.19 5.99
C HIS A 50 14.18 3.21 4.51
N THR A 51 14.90 4.26 4.11
CA THR A 51 15.55 4.30 2.79
C THR A 51 16.61 3.20 2.70
N ARG A 52 16.55 2.40 1.64
CA ARG A 52 17.51 1.32 1.34
C ARG A 52 18.61 1.78 0.39
N THR A 53 18.32 2.78 -0.42
CA THR A 53 19.24 3.36 -1.39
C THR A 53 19.17 4.88 -1.35
N GLU A 54 20.19 5.51 -1.92
CA GLU A 54 20.13 6.92 -2.31
C GLU A 54 19.00 7.16 -3.34
N VAL A 55 18.52 8.40 -3.40
CA VAL A 55 17.66 8.89 -4.49
C VAL A 55 18.49 8.96 -5.77
N GLN A 56 17.94 8.45 -6.86
CA GLN A 56 18.59 8.43 -8.16
C GLN A 56 17.63 8.87 -9.27
N VAL A 57 18.20 9.41 -10.35
CA VAL A 57 17.44 9.72 -11.58
C VAL A 57 17.27 8.44 -12.39
N SER A 58 16.03 8.03 -12.61
CA SER A 58 15.69 6.88 -13.46
C SER A 58 16.04 7.13 -14.94
N ALA A 59 15.97 6.06 -15.75
CA ALA A 59 16.19 6.17 -17.20
C ALA A 59 15.23 7.18 -17.87
N CYS A 60 14.01 7.32 -17.34
CA CYS A 60 12.96 8.21 -17.83
C CYS A 60 13.06 9.65 -17.28
N GLY A 61 13.94 9.90 -16.30
CA GLY A 61 14.14 11.22 -15.71
C GLY A 61 13.43 11.44 -14.37
N ASP A 62 12.57 10.51 -13.94
CA ASP A 62 11.93 10.55 -12.63
C ASP A 62 12.91 10.25 -11.51
N LEU A 63 12.73 10.88 -10.36
CA LEU A 63 13.48 10.57 -9.14
C LEU A 63 12.88 9.38 -8.43
N VAL A 64 13.72 8.41 -8.07
CA VAL A 64 13.29 7.16 -7.47
C VAL A 64 14.26 6.72 -6.37
N LEU A 65 13.75 5.96 -5.41
CA LEU A 65 14.54 5.30 -4.37
C LEU A 65 13.92 3.95 -4.00
N TRP A 66 14.67 3.12 -3.30
CA TRP A 66 14.17 1.88 -2.72
C TRP A 66 14.09 2.01 -1.21
N VAL A 67 13.11 1.31 -0.63
CA VAL A 67 12.90 1.23 0.82
C VAL A 67 12.96 -0.22 1.28
N ASP A 68 13.21 -0.41 2.57
CA ASP A 68 13.21 -1.74 3.16
C ASP A 68 11.80 -2.36 3.13
N GLY A 69 11.75 -3.68 2.95
CA GLY A 69 10.50 -4.43 2.84
C GLY A 69 9.73 -4.25 1.53
N HIS A 70 10.18 -3.39 0.61
CA HIS A 70 9.55 -3.19 -0.69
C HIS A 70 10.42 -3.64 -1.87
N GLY A 71 9.81 -4.36 -2.81
CA GLY A 71 10.51 -4.97 -3.95
C GLY A 71 10.71 -4.05 -5.16
N ALA A 72 9.88 -3.01 -5.29
CA ALA A 72 9.95 -2.06 -6.38
C ALA A 72 10.58 -0.73 -5.92
N TYR A 73 10.95 0.12 -6.88
CA TYR A 73 11.31 1.50 -6.57
C TYR A 73 10.05 2.31 -6.25
N ILE A 74 10.20 3.35 -5.44
CA ILE A 74 9.17 4.30 -5.09
C ILE A 74 9.55 5.65 -5.72
N ASN A 75 8.57 6.32 -6.33
CA ASN A 75 8.78 7.68 -6.81
C ASN A 75 9.13 8.56 -5.62
N PHE A 76 10.17 9.38 -5.77
CA PHE A 76 10.63 10.33 -4.75
C PHE A 76 9.50 11.19 -4.19
N THR A 77 8.54 11.61 -5.01
CA THR A 77 7.40 12.41 -4.55
C THR A 77 6.45 11.65 -3.62
N HIS A 78 6.55 10.33 -3.56
CA HIS A 78 5.74 9.45 -2.70
C HIS A 78 6.50 8.99 -1.45
N VAL A 79 7.53 9.73 -1.03
CA VAL A 79 8.32 9.44 0.16
C VAL A 79 8.42 10.71 1.00
N ASP A 80 7.99 10.63 2.25
CA ASP A 80 8.16 11.69 3.24
C ASP A 80 9.26 11.27 4.23
N PRO A 81 10.45 11.90 4.23
CA PRO A 81 11.42 11.70 5.30
C PRO A 81 10.87 12.22 6.61
N VAL A 82 11.03 11.43 7.67
CA VAL A 82 10.54 11.75 9.01
C VAL A 82 11.64 11.51 10.04
N THR A 83 11.50 12.14 11.19
CA THR A 83 12.34 11.80 12.35
C THR A 83 11.87 10.48 12.98
N GLU A 84 12.73 9.81 13.74
CA GLU A 84 12.38 8.59 14.48
C GLU A 84 11.14 8.75 15.37
N GLY A 85 11.02 9.89 16.06
CA GLY A 85 9.86 10.18 16.91
C GLY A 85 8.56 10.30 16.09
N GLN A 86 8.61 10.97 14.94
CA GLN A 86 7.47 11.06 14.01
C GLN A 86 7.13 9.70 13.40
N TRP A 87 8.13 8.89 13.08
CA TRP A 87 7.97 7.54 12.55
C TRP A 87 7.23 6.63 13.53
N HIS A 88 7.67 6.56 14.78
CA HIS A 88 7.02 5.75 15.82
C HIS A 88 5.59 6.23 16.13
N GLN A 89 5.36 7.54 16.16
CA GLN A 89 4.03 8.09 16.38
C GLN A 89 3.09 7.72 15.23
N ALA A 90 3.53 7.91 13.99
CA ALA A 90 2.72 7.61 12.82
C ALA A 90 2.40 6.11 12.70
N GLN A 91 3.35 5.24 13.07
CA GLN A 91 3.11 3.80 13.16
C GLN A 91 2.04 3.46 14.21
N THR A 92 2.15 4.05 15.41
CA THR A 92 1.18 3.86 16.49
C THR A 92 -0.22 4.32 16.08
N ASP A 93 -0.32 5.50 15.48
CA ASP A 93 -1.59 6.07 15.01
C ASP A 93 -2.23 5.19 13.93
N HIS A 94 -1.43 4.66 13.01
CA HIS A 94 -1.90 3.75 11.96
C HIS A 94 -2.39 2.41 12.52
N ASP A 95 -1.71 1.85 13.52
CA ASP A 95 -2.10 0.60 14.16
C ASP A 95 -3.42 0.75 14.92
N GLU A 96 -3.59 1.85 15.68
CA GLU A 96 -4.85 2.17 16.36
C GLU A 96 -5.99 2.43 15.37
N ALA A 97 -5.73 3.16 14.27
CA ALA A 97 -6.72 3.37 13.20
C ALA A 97 -7.13 2.03 12.55
N THR A 98 -6.17 1.15 12.29
CA THR A 98 -6.43 -0.20 11.74
C THR A 98 -7.26 -1.04 12.70
N LYS A 99 -6.95 -1.01 14.00
CA LYS A 99 -7.71 -1.70 15.04
C LYS A 99 -9.15 -1.18 15.14
N ALA A 100 -9.34 0.14 15.16
CA ALA A 100 -10.66 0.76 15.20
C ALA A 100 -11.49 0.39 13.97
N ARG A 101 -10.88 0.42 12.78
CA ARG A 101 -11.49 0.02 11.52
C ARG A 101 -11.94 -1.44 11.51
N ARG A 102 -11.07 -2.37 11.96
CA ARG A 102 -11.40 -3.80 12.08
C ARG A 102 -12.52 -4.05 13.10
N ALA A 103 -12.51 -3.34 14.23
CA ALA A 103 -13.58 -3.42 15.21
C ALA A 103 -14.93 -2.96 14.63
N ALA A 104 -14.95 -1.88 13.84
CA ALA A 104 -16.15 -1.41 13.16
C ALA A 104 -16.67 -2.43 12.13
N LEU A 105 -15.77 -3.00 11.31
CA LEU A 105 -16.12 -4.06 10.36
C LEU A 105 -16.71 -5.29 11.07
N LEU A 106 -16.09 -5.73 12.16
CA LEU A 106 -16.59 -6.85 12.96
C LEU A 106 -17.97 -6.56 13.57
N GLY A 107 -18.21 -5.31 14.01
CA GLY A 107 -19.52 -4.86 14.48
C GLY A 107 -20.60 -4.99 13.40
N GLU A 108 -20.31 -4.54 12.18
CA GLU A 108 -21.22 -4.69 11.03
C GLU A 108 -21.50 -6.16 10.69
N ILE A 109 -20.47 -7.02 10.71
CA ILE A 109 -20.63 -8.46 10.46
C ILE A 109 -21.56 -9.09 11.49
N ARG A 110 -21.42 -8.73 12.77
CA ARG A 110 -22.26 -9.23 13.86
C ARG A 110 -23.70 -8.73 13.76
N ALA A 111 -23.90 -7.48 13.34
CA ALA A 111 -25.23 -6.91 13.13
C ALA A 111 -25.97 -7.57 11.96
N TYR A 112 -25.23 -7.98 10.92
CA TYR A 112 -25.79 -8.59 9.70
C TYR A 112 -25.07 -9.92 9.37
N PRO A 113 -25.37 -11.00 10.12
CA PRO A 113 -24.72 -12.30 9.97
C PRO A 113 -25.17 -12.95 8.67
N SER A 114 -24.46 -12.63 7.59
CA SER A 114 -24.64 -13.15 6.24
C SER A 114 -23.27 -13.42 5.62
N ARG A 115 -23.21 -13.88 4.38
CA ARG A 115 -21.91 -14.05 3.71
C ARG A 115 -21.26 -12.68 3.47
N TRP A 116 -20.04 -12.50 3.96
CA TRP A 116 -19.23 -11.31 3.76
C TRP A 116 -18.13 -11.57 2.72
N THR A 117 -18.22 -10.86 1.60
CA THR A 117 -17.16 -10.79 0.59
C THR A 117 -16.33 -9.51 0.81
N PRO A 118 -15.09 -9.44 0.30
CA PRO A 118 -14.32 -8.20 0.31
C PRO A 118 -15.06 -7.00 -0.29
N GLU A 119 -15.82 -7.21 -1.37
CA GLU A 119 -16.63 -6.15 -2.00
C GLU A 119 -17.71 -5.62 -1.05
N ARG A 120 -18.46 -6.52 -0.41
CA ARG A 120 -19.50 -6.16 0.56
C ARG A 120 -18.91 -5.45 1.78
N ALA A 121 -17.79 -5.95 2.28
CA ALA A 121 -17.05 -5.31 3.37
C ALA A 121 -16.61 -3.89 2.96
N ALA A 122 -16.07 -3.73 1.75
CA ALA A 122 -15.67 -2.42 1.25
C ALA A 122 -16.84 -1.44 1.18
N PHE A 123 -17.99 -1.90 0.66
CA PHE A 123 -19.21 -1.11 0.59
C PHE A 123 -19.72 -0.68 1.98
N ALA A 124 -19.77 -1.61 2.94
CA ALA A 124 -20.21 -1.32 4.31
C ALA A 124 -19.30 -0.30 5.00
N MET A 125 -17.99 -0.43 4.87
CA MET A 125 -17.04 0.49 5.49
C MET A 125 -17.13 1.90 4.89
N ARG A 126 -17.32 2.03 3.57
CA ARG A 126 -17.58 3.35 2.96
C ARG A 126 -18.85 3.99 3.50
N ARG A 127 -19.92 3.21 3.71
CA ARG A 127 -21.18 3.67 4.31
C ARG A 127 -20.98 4.15 5.76
N LEU A 128 -20.04 3.55 6.49
CA LEU A 128 -19.63 3.97 7.84
C LEU A 128 -18.68 5.17 7.87
N GLY A 129 -18.32 5.74 6.72
CA GLY A 129 -17.48 6.93 6.63
C GLY A 129 -15.99 6.67 6.39
N PHE A 130 -15.57 5.41 6.22
CA PHE A 130 -14.21 5.07 5.80
C PHE A 130 -14.06 5.32 4.29
N LYS A 131 -13.86 6.59 3.91
CA LYS A 131 -13.63 7.01 2.52
C LYS A 131 -12.35 6.36 1.98
N GLY A 132 -12.30 6.08 0.68
CA GLY A 132 -11.14 5.41 0.05
C GLY A 132 -10.98 3.92 0.39
N PHE A 133 -11.80 3.37 1.28
CA PHE A 133 -11.68 1.98 1.70
C PHE A 133 -11.94 1.02 0.52
N SER A 134 -10.89 0.31 0.14
CA SER A 134 -10.82 -0.52 -1.07
C SER A 134 -11.20 -1.97 -0.79
N GLU A 135 -11.52 -2.73 -1.86
CA GLU A 135 -11.73 -4.17 -1.74
C GLU A 135 -10.46 -4.90 -1.25
N ARG A 136 -9.28 -4.42 -1.66
CA ARG A 136 -8.00 -4.98 -1.22
C ARG A 136 -7.81 -4.81 0.29
N THR A 137 -8.09 -3.62 0.82
CA THR A 137 -8.04 -3.34 2.26
C THR A 137 -9.06 -4.19 3.01
N ALA A 138 -10.29 -4.26 2.49
CA ALA A 138 -11.35 -5.09 3.04
C ALA A 138 -10.96 -6.57 3.12
N ARG A 139 -10.32 -7.10 2.08
CA ARG A 139 -9.81 -8.47 2.05
C ARG A 139 -8.77 -8.72 3.15
N ARG A 140 -7.76 -7.85 3.26
CA ARG A 140 -6.72 -7.97 4.31
C ARG A 140 -7.33 -7.91 5.71
N ASP A 141 -8.30 -7.02 5.94
CA ASP A 141 -8.96 -6.93 7.24
C ASP A 141 -9.83 -8.16 7.54
N LEU A 142 -10.54 -8.72 6.56
CA LEU A 142 -11.27 -9.97 6.72
C LEU A 142 -10.33 -11.15 7.01
N GLU A 143 -9.21 -11.25 6.29
CA GLU A 143 -8.17 -12.27 6.52
C GLU A 143 -7.57 -12.15 7.92
N ALA A 144 -7.30 -10.93 8.38
CA ALA A 144 -6.83 -10.69 9.74
C ALA A 144 -7.87 -11.11 10.79
N LEU A 145 -9.14 -10.76 10.60
CA LEU A 145 -10.22 -11.19 11.49
C LEU A 145 -10.39 -12.72 11.51
N VAL A 146 -10.12 -13.41 10.40
CA VAL A 146 -10.05 -14.88 10.37
C VAL A 146 -8.85 -15.40 11.17
N ALA A 147 -7.66 -14.83 10.97
CA ALA A 147 -6.46 -15.21 11.69
C ALA A 147 -6.58 -15.01 13.21
N ASP A 148 -7.28 -13.96 13.63
CA ASP A 148 -7.58 -13.64 15.04
C ASP A 148 -8.71 -14.53 15.62
N GLY A 149 -9.30 -15.43 14.82
CA GLY A 149 -10.36 -16.35 15.25
C GLY A 149 -11.73 -15.69 15.40
N HIS A 150 -11.93 -14.47 14.90
CA HIS A 150 -13.23 -13.80 14.92
C HIS A 150 -14.18 -14.28 13.83
N LEU A 151 -13.65 -14.80 12.72
CA LEU A 151 -14.40 -15.30 11.57
C LEU A 151 -13.91 -16.70 11.17
N ALA A 152 -14.81 -17.51 10.60
CA ALA A 152 -14.44 -18.76 9.94
C ALA A 152 -14.42 -18.54 8.42
N PRO A 153 -13.36 -18.99 7.71
CA PRO A 153 -13.33 -18.89 6.26
C PRO A 153 -14.40 -19.81 5.67
N VAL A 154 -15.32 -19.24 4.88
CA VAL A 154 -16.24 -20.03 4.07
C VAL A 154 -15.55 -20.30 2.74
N THR A 155 -14.71 -21.33 2.69
CA THR A 155 -14.21 -21.89 1.44
C THR A 155 -15.34 -22.66 0.77
N GLU A 156 -16.20 -21.97 0.03
CA GLU A 156 -16.84 -22.62 -1.11
C GLU A 156 -15.73 -22.89 -2.12
N VAL A 157 -15.36 -24.17 -2.24
CA VAL A 157 -14.50 -24.66 -3.30
C VAL A 157 -15.04 -24.10 -4.61
N VAL A 158 -14.31 -23.15 -5.21
CA VAL A 158 -14.55 -22.74 -6.60
C VAL A 158 -14.52 -24.03 -7.40
N VAL A 159 -15.70 -24.41 -7.89
CA VAL A 159 -15.96 -25.62 -8.64
C VAL A 159 -14.93 -25.72 -9.75
N ARG A 160 -13.91 -26.56 -9.57
CA ARG A 160 -13.18 -27.10 -10.71
C ARG A 160 -14.12 -28.11 -11.33
N HIS A 161 -14.76 -27.72 -12.42
CA HIS A 161 -15.41 -28.67 -13.32
C HIS A 161 -14.31 -29.61 -13.83
N TYR A 162 -14.39 -30.87 -13.41
CA TYR A 162 -13.64 -31.96 -14.00
C TYR A 162 -14.60 -32.66 -14.95
N ASP A 163 -14.41 -32.41 -16.24
CA ASP A 163 -15.06 -33.20 -17.28
C ASP A 163 -14.25 -34.48 -17.53
N LEU A 164 -14.92 -35.55 -17.90
CA LEU A 164 -14.29 -36.84 -18.20
C LEU A 164 -13.34 -36.67 -19.40
N THR A 165 -12.03 -36.69 -19.13
CA THR A 165 -11.05 -36.93 -20.17
C THR A 165 -11.27 -38.33 -20.75
N GLY A 166 -11.67 -38.37 -22.02
CA GLY A 166 -11.38 -39.50 -22.91
C GLY A 166 -12.48 -40.54 -23.03
N GLY A 167 -13.14 -40.54 -24.19
CA GLY A 167 -13.79 -41.73 -24.69
C GLY A 167 -12.79 -42.83 -25.02
N ALA A 168 -13.18 -44.06 -24.71
CA ALA A 168 -12.89 -45.32 -25.39
C ALA A 168 -13.91 -46.31 -24.78
N SER A 169 -14.77 -46.99 -25.52
CA SER A 169 -14.61 -47.65 -26.83
C SER A 169 -15.84 -47.52 -27.72
#